data_AF-A0A9D8TUP6-F1
#
_entry.id   AF-A0A9D8TUP6-F1
#
_cell.length_a   1.000
_cell.length_b   1.000
_cell.length_c   1.000
_cell.angle_alpha   90.00
_cell.angle_beta   90.00
_cell.angle_gamma   90.00
#
_symmetry.space_group_name_H-M   'P 1'
#
loop_
_entity.id
_entity.type
_entity.pdbx_description
1 polymer ?
#
loop_
_entity_poly.entity_id
_entity_poly.type
_entity_poly.pdbx_seq_one_letter_code
_entity_poly.pdbx_strand_id
1 'polypeptide(L)'
;MKNSILRAGIDIGSTTVKLAILDPDGKILFGEYLRHRAQTRETLRQLIEQASEQIGDATLSLSITGSGALGIARSLGLPFVQEVVSVATAISTYHPETDVAVELGGEDAKIIYFRGGLDERMNGVCAGGTGSFIDQMAALLQTDAAGLNEAAKDAKTVYPIASRCGVFAKTDIQPLINYGAAASDIAASIFQAVVTQTVSGLACGKPIRGKVAFLGGPLHFLPELKKAFVRTLKLTPEDTVDPENSHLFAALGAAMNRDGGAEISFSDLLSRLAEQTGCDFESKRLEPLFSGEDEYTAFLDRHARARVKRGDLSTYSGRCYLGIDAGSTTTKLVLIGSAGELLYTFYRNNQGNPVKTAIKSMEELEKALPAGAKIAGACSTGYGEQLLKSAFSLDLGEVETVAHAKAALFFDPETDCVLDIGGQDMKCIRLKNGTVDSIMLNEACSSGCGSFIENVAESLGLSAEQFAREAIS
;
A
#
# COMPACT_ATOMS: atom_id res chain seq x y z
N MET A 1 26.72 36.85 -15.39
CA MET A 1 26.64 35.39 -15.45
C MET A 1 25.72 35.00 -16.61
N LYS A 2 26.17 35.16 -17.86
CA LYS A 2 25.37 34.87 -19.07
C LYS A 2 25.94 33.60 -19.71
N ASN A 3 25.08 32.62 -20.01
CA ASN A 3 25.31 31.39 -20.78
C ASN A 3 26.04 30.18 -20.14
N SER A 4 25.95 29.92 -18.84
CA SER A 4 26.33 28.59 -18.33
C SER A 4 25.13 27.63 -18.43
N ILE A 5 25.23 26.62 -19.27
CA ILE A 5 24.24 25.53 -19.34
C ILE A 5 24.26 24.81 -17.99
N LEU A 6 23.09 24.71 -17.35
CA LEU A 6 22.94 23.97 -16.10
C LEU A 6 22.70 22.50 -16.41
N ARG A 7 23.12 21.61 -15.51
CA ARG A 7 22.93 20.18 -15.67
C ARG A 7 21.68 19.76 -14.92
N ALA A 8 20.80 19.00 -15.55
CA ALA A 8 19.53 18.60 -14.93
C ALA A 8 19.28 17.10 -15.09
N GLY A 9 18.71 16.49 -14.06
CA GLY A 9 18.37 15.08 -14.04
C GLY A 9 16.98 14.89 -13.48
N ILE A 10 16.15 14.16 -14.22
CA ILE A 10 14.82 13.74 -13.79
C ILE A 10 14.89 12.25 -13.44
N ASP A 11 14.39 11.87 -12.28
CA ASP A 11 14.12 10.47 -11.93
C ASP A 11 12.62 10.26 -11.73
N ILE A 12 12.02 9.44 -12.59
CA ILE A 12 10.61 9.05 -12.51
C ILE A 12 10.54 7.59 -12.04
N GLY A 13 10.32 7.42 -10.73
CA GLY A 13 10.08 6.11 -10.13
C GLY A 13 8.62 5.67 -10.24
N SER A 14 8.28 4.57 -9.56
CA SER A 14 6.93 4.02 -9.54
C SER A 14 5.92 4.86 -8.75
N THR A 15 6.38 5.62 -7.75
CA THR A 15 5.51 6.42 -6.88
C THR A 15 5.90 7.90 -6.82
N THR A 16 7.07 8.28 -7.36
CA THR A 16 7.68 9.60 -7.16
C THR A 16 8.31 10.14 -8.43
N VAL A 17 8.39 11.48 -8.51
CA VAL A 17 9.21 12.21 -9.47
C VAL A 17 10.22 13.03 -8.69
N LYS A 18 11.46 13.03 -9.13
CA LYS A 18 12.55 13.81 -8.55
C LYS A 18 13.20 14.66 -9.64
N LEU A 19 13.58 15.87 -9.30
CA LEU A 19 14.33 16.76 -10.18
C LEU A 19 15.55 17.29 -9.42
N ALA A 20 16.73 17.10 -9.99
CA ALA A 20 17.97 17.67 -9.49
C ALA A 20 18.62 18.54 -10.57
N ILE A 21 19.01 19.76 -10.21
CA ILE A 21 19.69 20.71 -11.09
C ILE A 21 21.01 21.11 -10.44
N LEU A 22 22.09 20.97 -11.20
CA LEU A 22 23.46 21.23 -10.80
C LEU A 22 24.03 22.41 -11.59
N ASP A 23 24.86 23.20 -10.93
CA ASP A 23 25.72 24.16 -11.62
C ASP A 23 26.89 23.46 -12.37
N PRO A 24 27.69 24.19 -13.15
CA PRO A 24 28.86 23.62 -13.84
C PRO A 24 29.94 23.03 -12.91
N ASP A 25 29.98 23.44 -11.65
CA ASP A 25 30.92 22.93 -10.64
C ASP A 25 30.37 21.68 -9.91
N GLY A 26 29.09 21.32 -10.15
CA GLY A 26 28.45 20.14 -9.58
C GLY A 26 27.74 20.40 -8.24
N LYS A 27 27.54 21.67 -7.89
CA LYS A 27 26.73 22.06 -6.72
C LYS A 27 25.25 22.00 -7.06
N ILE A 28 24.46 21.48 -6.13
CA ILE A 28 23.00 21.42 -6.24
C ILE A 28 22.43 22.83 -6.13
N LEU A 29 21.72 23.26 -7.17
CA LEU A 29 20.97 24.51 -7.23
C LEU A 29 19.48 24.29 -6.92
N PHE A 30 18.96 23.12 -7.28
CA PHE A 30 17.58 22.69 -7.03
C PHE A 30 17.56 21.17 -6.87
N GLY A 31 16.77 20.68 -5.94
CA GLY A 31 16.68 19.26 -5.64
C GLY A 31 15.38 18.99 -4.90
N GLU A 32 14.41 18.39 -5.59
CA GLU A 32 13.07 18.15 -5.03
C GLU A 32 12.60 16.72 -5.31
N TYR A 33 11.81 16.20 -4.38
CA TYR A 33 11.20 14.88 -4.40
C TYR A 33 9.71 15.01 -4.12
N LEU A 34 8.88 14.56 -5.07
CA LEU A 34 7.43 14.60 -4.92
C LEU A 34 6.79 13.24 -5.24
N ARG A 35 5.83 12.81 -4.43
CA ARG A 35 4.99 11.65 -4.74
C ARG A 35 3.98 12.04 -5.82
N HIS A 36 3.93 11.30 -6.94
CA HIS A 36 3.11 11.72 -8.08
C HIS A 36 1.65 11.26 -8.03
N ARG A 37 1.29 10.28 -7.19
CA ARG A 37 -0.10 9.77 -7.03
C ARG A 37 -0.82 9.52 -8.37
N ALA A 38 -0.17 8.72 -9.23
CA ALA A 38 -0.59 8.46 -10.63
C ALA A 38 -0.64 9.67 -11.59
N GLN A 39 -0.27 10.89 -11.15
CA GLN A 39 -0.26 12.11 -11.96
C GLN A 39 1.17 12.51 -12.39
N THR A 40 1.95 11.55 -12.91
CA THR A 40 3.38 11.71 -13.18
C THR A 40 3.75 12.95 -14.01
N ARG A 41 3.02 13.22 -15.10
CA ARG A 41 3.28 14.40 -15.96
C ARG A 41 3.00 15.71 -15.24
N GLU A 42 1.92 15.78 -14.47
CA GLU A 42 1.53 16.96 -13.73
C GLU A 42 2.50 17.25 -12.60
N THR A 43 2.93 16.22 -11.88
CA THR A 43 3.97 16.34 -10.85
C THR A 43 5.30 16.79 -11.45
N LEU A 44 5.67 16.27 -12.63
CA LEU A 44 6.87 16.73 -13.33
C LEU A 44 6.74 18.21 -13.75
N ARG A 45 5.59 18.62 -14.31
CA ARG A 45 5.31 20.02 -14.66
C ARG A 45 5.48 20.92 -13.43
N GLN A 46 4.89 20.55 -12.31
CA GLN A 46 5.01 21.27 -11.04
C GLN A 46 6.47 21.44 -10.60
N LEU A 47 7.29 20.38 -10.68
CA LEU A 47 8.72 20.46 -10.32
C LEU A 47 9.51 21.40 -11.24
N ILE A 48 9.21 21.38 -12.54
CA ILE A 48 9.86 22.24 -13.53
C ILE A 48 9.47 23.71 -13.29
N GLU A 49 8.21 23.98 -12.94
CA GLU A 49 7.73 25.33 -12.58
C GLU A 49 8.44 25.85 -11.34
N GLN A 50 8.50 25.05 -10.27
CA GLN A 50 9.22 25.40 -9.03
C GLN A 50 10.71 25.68 -9.30
N ALA A 51 11.36 24.84 -10.10
CA ALA A 51 12.75 25.03 -10.48
C ALA A 51 12.95 26.31 -11.31
N SER A 52 12.05 26.59 -12.25
CA SER A 52 12.08 27.81 -13.06
C SER A 52 11.85 29.08 -12.23
N GLU A 53 10.98 29.03 -11.23
CA GLU A 53 10.74 30.15 -10.31
C GLU A 53 11.98 30.45 -9.45
N GLN A 54 12.68 29.40 -8.99
CA GLN A 54 13.85 29.53 -8.12
C GLN A 54 15.12 29.94 -8.88
N ILE A 55 15.34 29.37 -10.07
CA ILE A 55 16.59 29.54 -10.84
C ILE A 55 16.46 30.67 -11.87
N GLY A 56 15.26 30.94 -12.36
CA GLY A 56 15.02 31.75 -13.56
C GLY A 56 15.19 30.93 -14.84
N ASP A 57 14.73 31.49 -15.97
CA ASP A 57 14.82 30.80 -17.27
C ASP A 57 16.29 30.58 -17.65
N ALA A 58 16.67 29.31 -17.81
CA ALA A 58 18.01 28.85 -18.09
C ALA A 58 17.97 27.66 -19.06
N THR A 59 19.05 27.48 -19.81
CA THR A 59 19.23 26.29 -20.65
C THR A 59 19.74 25.15 -19.80
N LEU A 60 19.05 24.02 -19.85
CA LEU A 60 19.37 22.78 -19.15
C LEU A 60 19.94 21.77 -20.13
N SER A 61 21.04 21.11 -19.76
CA SER A 61 21.46 19.84 -20.32
C SER A 61 20.79 18.73 -19.51
N LEU A 62 19.69 18.20 -20.04
CA LEU A 62 18.78 17.36 -19.26
C LEU A 62 18.82 15.89 -19.68
N SER A 63 18.86 15.00 -18.67
CA SER A 63 18.69 13.56 -18.83
C SER A 63 17.61 13.01 -17.90
N ILE A 64 17.04 11.86 -18.26
CA ILE A 64 15.95 11.24 -17.51
C ILE A 64 16.26 9.76 -17.19
N THR A 65 15.89 9.31 -16.00
CA THR A 65 16.05 7.94 -15.51
C THR A 65 14.79 7.47 -14.76
N GLY A 66 14.76 6.21 -14.35
CA GLY A 66 13.72 5.65 -13.49
C GLY A 66 12.78 4.70 -14.22
N SER A 67 12.11 3.83 -13.45
CA SER A 67 11.23 2.79 -13.99
C SER A 67 10.00 3.33 -14.75
N GLY A 68 9.50 4.51 -14.38
CA GLY A 68 8.36 5.18 -15.01
C GLY A 68 8.73 6.16 -16.13
N ALA A 69 10.03 6.33 -16.43
CA ALA A 69 10.48 7.42 -17.28
C ALA A 69 10.41 7.14 -18.79
N LEU A 70 10.51 5.90 -19.25
CA LEU A 70 10.69 5.59 -20.69
C LEU A 70 9.61 6.21 -21.60
N GLY A 71 8.34 6.19 -21.17
CA GLY A 71 7.24 6.80 -21.92
C GLY A 71 7.41 8.30 -22.07
N ILE A 72 7.71 9.00 -20.96
CA ILE A 72 7.90 10.45 -20.90
C ILE A 72 9.21 10.86 -21.60
N ALA A 73 10.27 10.07 -21.47
CA ALA A 73 11.55 10.30 -22.13
C ALA A 73 11.37 10.35 -23.66
N ARG A 74 10.70 9.34 -24.24
CA ARG A 74 10.38 9.30 -25.67
C ARG A 74 9.49 10.47 -26.09
N SER A 75 8.49 10.78 -25.27
CA SER A 75 7.50 11.80 -25.61
C SER A 75 8.10 13.22 -25.58
N LEU A 76 9.04 13.49 -24.67
CA LEU A 76 9.73 14.78 -24.57
C LEU A 76 11.01 14.87 -25.42
N GLY A 77 11.45 13.76 -26.02
CA GLY A 77 12.70 13.69 -26.78
C GLY A 77 13.94 13.77 -25.89
N LEU A 78 13.85 13.25 -24.67
CA LEU A 78 14.92 13.30 -23.67
C LEU A 78 15.74 12.00 -23.66
N PRO A 79 17.06 12.09 -23.44
CA PRO A 79 17.95 10.94 -23.36
C PRO A 79 17.67 10.13 -22.08
N PHE A 80 17.43 8.83 -22.24
CA PHE A 80 17.23 7.92 -21.11
C PHE A 80 18.55 7.34 -20.62
N VAL A 81 18.80 7.45 -19.31
CA VAL A 81 19.96 6.88 -18.63
C VAL A 81 19.49 5.76 -17.72
N GLN A 82 20.21 4.65 -17.70
CA GLN A 82 19.89 3.53 -16.81
C GLN A 82 20.08 3.94 -15.35
N GLU A 83 19.12 3.61 -14.49
CA GLU A 83 19.10 4.04 -13.09
C GLU A 83 20.33 3.58 -12.32
N VAL A 84 20.73 2.31 -12.49
CA VAL A 84 21.95 1.77 -11.89
C VAL A 84 23.21 2.56 -12.27
N VAL A 85 23.28 3.06 -13.51
CA VAL A 85 24.41 3.86 -14.00
C VAL A 85 24.37 5.26 -13.40
N SER A 86 23.19 5.88 -13.33
CA SER A 86 22.99 7.16 -12.66
C SER A 86 23.43 7.08 -11.19
N VAL A 87 22.88 6.14 -10.42
CA VAL A 87 23.20 5.96 -9.01
C VAL A 87 24.69 5.68 -8.81
N ALA A 88 25.28 4.83 -9.65
CA ALA A 88 26.71 4.54 -9.59
C ALA A 88 27.58 5.78 -9.88
N THR A 89 27.16 6.62 -10.81
CA THR A 89 27.84 7.89 -11.15
C THR A 89 27.80 8.86 -9.97
N ALA A 90 26.64 9.02 -9.33
CA ALA A 90 26.48 9.87 -8.15
C ALA A 90 27.31 9.37 -6.96
N ILE A 91 27.27 8.05 -6.68
CA ILE A 91 28.08 7.44 -5.62
C ILE A 91 29.57 7.61 -5.88
N SER A 92 30.05 7.32 -7.09
CA SER A 92 31.47 7.46 -7.43
C SER A 92 31.96 8.90 -7.35
N THR A 93 31.05 9.88 -7.46
CA THR A 93 31.38 11.31 -7.39
C THR A 93 31.40 11.82 -5.94
N TYR A 94 30.37 11.51 -5.16
CA TYR A 94 30.19 12.08 -3.82
C TYR A 94 30.70 11.18 -2.69
N HIS A 95 30.68 9.85 -2.87
CA HIS A 95 31.04 8.85 -1.86
C HIS A 95 31.85 7.69 -2.49
N PRO A 96 33.01 7.96 -3.12
CA PRO A 96 33.82 6.96 -3.83
C PRO A 96 34.33 5.81 -2.94
N GLU A 97 34.29 5.97 -1.63
CA GLU A 97 34.61 4.94 -0.64
C GLU A 97 33.56 3.83 -0.55
N THR A 98 32.36 4.01 -1.13
CA THR A 98 31.24 3.08 -1.03
C THR A 98 31.54 1.74 -1.69
N ASP A 99 31.38 0.66 -0.93
CA ASP A 99 31.55 -0.72 -1.41
C ASP A 99 30.22 -1.32 -1.90
N VAL A 100 29.12 -0.99 -1.20
CA VAL A 100 27.76 -1.46 -1.49
C VAL A 100 26.75 -0.33 -1.26
N ALA A 101 25.79 -0.12 -2.16
CA ALA A 101 24.64 0.74 -1.91
C ALA A 101 23.38 -0.11 -1.75
N VAL A 102 22.60 0.17 -0.70
CA VAL A 102 21.24 -0.35 -0.50
C VAL A 102 20.29 0.79 -0.78
N GLU A 103 19.45 0.63 -1.81
CA GLU A 103 18.47 1.61 -2.22
C GLU A 103 17.06 1.05 -2.08
N LEU A 104 16.19 1.80 -1.41
CA LEU A 104 14.77 1.46 -1.33
C LEU A 104 13.94 2.50 -2.09
N GLY A 105 13.14 2.04 -3.05
CA GLY A 105 12.17 2.82 -3.79
C GLY A 105 10.74 2.57 -3.32
N GLY A 106 9.77 3.01 -4.13
CA GLY A 106 8.35 2.77 -3.89
C GLY A 106 7.97 1.30 -4.09
N GLU A 107 8.29 0.75 -5.25
CA GLU A 107 7.91 -0.64 -5.62
C GLU A 107 9.12 -1.55 -5.87
N ASP A 108 10.32 -0.98 -5.81
CA ASP A 108 11.57 -1.69 -5.99
C ASP A 108 12.53 -1.43 -4.83
N ALA A 109 13.46 -2.36 -4.65
CA ALA A 109 14.56 -2.35 -3.72
C ALA A 109 15.78 -2.90 -4.47
N LYS A 110 16.92 -2.23 -4.31
CA LYS A 110 18.17 -2.53 -5.03
C LYS A 110 19.33 -2.67 -4.07
N ILE A 111 20.25 -3.57 -4.41
CA ILE A 111 21.58 -3.63 -3.84
C ILE A 111 22.57 -3.53 -4.99
N ILE A 112 23.41 -2.50 -4.96
CA ILE A 112 24.44 -2.24 -5.97
C ILE A 112 25.80 -2.52 -5.34
N TYR A 113 26.56 -3.43 -5.92
CA TYR A 113 27.92 -3.75 -5.49
C TYR A 113 28.92 -3.08 -6.43
N PHE A 114 29.92 -2.41 -5.85
CA PHE A 114 30.95 -1.67 -6.60
C PHE A 114 32.27 -2.45 -6.72
N ARG A 115 32.53 -3.40 -5.82
CA ARG A 115 33.73 -4.25 -5.87
C ARG A 115 33.62 -5.33 -6.93
N GLY A 116 34.63 -5.39 -7.81
CA GLY A 116 34.73 -6.39 -8.87
C GLY A 116 33.91 -6.09 -10.13
N GLY A 117 33.50 -4.83 -10.30
CA GLY A 117 32.58 -4.37 -11.34
C GLY A 117 31.20 -4.07 -10.78
N LEU A 118 30.41 -3.31 -11.54
CA LEU A 118 29.06 -2.92 -11.17
C LEU A 118 28.13 -4.14 -11.27
N ASP A 119 27.60 -4.60 -10.14
CA ASP A 119 26.65 -5.73 -10.04
C ASP A 119 25.42 -5.27 -9.26
N GLU A 120 24.28 -5.25 -9.92
CA GLU A 120 22.98 -4.85 -9.35
C GLU A 120 22.12 -6.08 -9.06
N ARG A 121 21.51 -6.08 -7.88
CA ARG A 121 20.44 -6.99 -7.50
C ARG A 121 19.20 -6.17 -7.22
N MET A 122 18.13 -6.43 -7.96
CA MET A 122 16.82 -5.78 -7.77
C MET A 122 15.73 -6.83 -7.52
N ASN A 123 14.77 -6.53 -6.65
CA ASN A 123 13.58 -7.36 -6.51
C ASN A 123 12.73 -7.30 -7.81
N GLY A 124 11.98 -8.37 -8.09
CA GLY A 124 11.00 -8.34 -9.17
C GLY A 124 9.75 -7.51 -8.80
N VAL A 125 8.60 -7.87 -9.37
CA VAL A 125 7.28 -7.20 -9.16
C VAL A 125 6.74 -7.29 -7.71
N CYS A 126 7.54 -7.78 -6.75
CA CYS A 126 7.08 -8.05 -5.40
C CYS A 126 7.36 -6.87 -4.46
N ALA A 127 6.30 -6.28 -3.91
CA ALA A 127 6.36 -5.16 -2.96
C ALA A 127 7.09 -5.47 -1.63
N GLY A 128 7.38 -6.74 -1.32
CA GLY A 128 8.08 -7.10 -0.10
C GLY A 128 9.45 -6.41 -0.01
N GLY A 129 9.67 -5.63 1.04
CA GLY A 129 10.93 -4.91 1.26
C GLY A 129 10.99 -3.49 0.69
N THR A 130 9.89 -2.93 0.18
CA THR A 130 9.89 -1.60 -0.48
C THR A 130 9.03 -0.58 0.28
N GLY A 131 9.01 0.67 -0.19
CA GLY A 131 8.16 1.72 0.36
C GLY A 131 6.67 1.39 0.31
N SER A 132 6.18 0.70 -0.72
CA SER A 132 4.77 0.33 -0.84
C SER A 132 4.34 -0.71 0.19
N PHE A 133 5.25 -1.60 0.62
CA PHE A 133 5.01 -2.47 1.77
C PHE A 133 4.86 -1.65 3.06
N ILE A 134 5.73 -0.65 3.27
CA ILE A 134 5.65 0.24 4.43
C ILE A 134 4.33 0.99 4.43
N ASP A 135 3.92 1.56 3.28
CA ASP A 135 2.65 2.27 3.12
C ASP A 135 1.45 1.34 3.46
N GLN A 136 1.46 0.09 2.98
CA GLN A 136 0.40 -0.88 3.29
C GLN A 136 0.34 -1.25 4.77
N MET A 137 1.49 -1.39 5.43
CA MET A 137 1.52 -1.71 6.86
C MET A 137 1.17 -0.49 7.72
N ALA A 138 1.51 0.72 7.26
CA ALA A 138 1.13 1.96 7.90
C ALA A 138 -0.39 2.13 7.90
N ALA A 139 -1.02 1.92 6.73
CA ALA A 139 -2.48 1.95 6.59
C ALA A 139 -3.18 0.92 7.51
N LEU A 140 -2.61 -0.29 7.65
CA LEU A 140 -3.12 -1.30 8.59
C LEU A 140 -3.14 -0.77 10.03
N LEU A 141 -2.11 -0.02 10.43
CA LEU A 141 -2.01 0.61 11.75
C LEU A 141 -2.67 2.00 11.83
N GLN A 142 -3.45 2.40 10.82
CA GLN A 142 -4.15 3.68 10.76
C GLN A 142 -3.18 4.87 10.92
N THR A 143 -2.03 4.78 10.26
CA THR A 143 -0.98 5.80 10.27
C THR A 143 -0.30 5.89 8.91
N ASP A 144 0.69 6.75 8.76
CA ASP A 144 1.54 6.85 7.57
C ASP A 144 2.97 6.35 7.86
N ALA A 145 3.85 6.38 6.86
CA ALA A 145 5.23 5.95 7.03
C ALA A 145 5.96 6.74 8.13
N ALA A 146 5.66 8.04 8.28
CA ALA A 146 6.26 8.88 9.32
C ALA A 146 5.77 8.47 10.71
N GLY A 147 4.48 8.20 10.87
CA GLY A 147 3.90 7.71 12.12
C GLY A 147 4.38 6.31 12.49
N LEU A 148 4.61 5.41 11.52
CA LEU A 148 5.34 4.15 11.77
C LEU A 148 6.74 4.42 12.32
N ASN A 149 7.47 5.36 11.72
CA ASN A 149 8.82 5.71 12.15
C ASN A 149 8.85 6.28 13.57
N GLU A 150 7.90 7.16 13.90
CA GLU A 150 7.78 7.69 15.26
C GLU A 150 7.43 6.59 16.28
N ALA A 151 6.47 5.71 15.96
CA ALA A 151 6.09 4.61 16.83
C ALA A 151 7.24 3.63 17.10
N ALA A 152 8.06 3.32 16.10
CA ALA A 152 9.14 2.33 16.21
C ALA A 152 10.24 2.72 17.22
N LYS A 153 10.37 3.99 17.60
CA LYS A 153 11.39 4.49 18.54
C LYS A 153 11.32 3.83 19.92
N ASP A 154 10.10 3.55 20.38
CA ASP A 154 9.83 3.05 21.73
C ASP A 154 9.64 1.53 21.79
N ALA A 155 10.06 0.82 20.73
CA ALA A 155 9.93 -0.62 20.65
C ALA A 155 10.81 -1.34 21.69
N LYS A 156 10.22 -2.35 22.33
CA LYS A 156 10.90 -3.24 23.28
C LYS A 156 11.07 -4.64 22.69
N THR A 157 10.17 -5.03 21.80
CA THR A 157 10.12 -6.36 21.21
C THR A 157 10.00 -6.26 19.69
N VAL A 158 10.66 -7.19 18.99
CA VAL A 158 10.52 -7.37 17.55
C VAL A 158 9.92 -8.76 17.32
N TYR A 159 8.71 -8.79 16.79
CA TYR A 159 8.00 -10.02 16.43
C TYR A 159 8.43 -10.50 15.04
N PRO A 160 8.54 -11.81 14.82
CA PRO A 160 8.75 -12.35 13.48
C PRO A 160 7.51 -12.12 12.63
N ILE A 161 7.68 -11.43 11.50
CA ILE A 161 6.63 -11.15 10.51
C ILE A 161 7.12 -11.63 9.15
N ALA A 162 6.23 -12.27 8.38
CA ALA A 162 6.49 -12.63 7.00
C ALA A 162 6.91 -11.40 6.18
N SER A 163 8.09 -11.48 5.55
CA SER A 163 8.73 -10.34 4.90
C SER A 163 8.47 -10.24 3.39
N ARG A 164 7.86 -11.28 2.81
CA ARG A 164 7.78 -11.45 1.35
C ARG A 164 6.60 -10.72 0.72
N CYS A 165 5.45 -10.64 1.39
CA CYS A 165 4.24 -10.05 0.82
C CYS A 165 3.45 -9.29 1.89
N GLY A 166 2.89 -8.13 1.53
CA GLY A 166 2.02 -7.36 2.41
C GLY A 166 0.81 -8.16 2.91
N VAL A 167 0.28 -9.12 2.12
CA VAL A 167 -0.83 -9.98 2.55
C VAL A 167 -0.43 -10.85 3.74
N PHE A 168 0.67 -11.60 3.61
CA PHE A 168 1.15 -12.46 4.69
C PHE A 168 1.57 -11.64 5.91
N ALA A 169 2.23 -10.49 5.70
CA ALA A 169 2.57 -9.60 6.80
C ALA A 169 1.33 -9.13 7.56
N LYS A 170 0.24 -8.76 6.86
CA LYS A 170 -1.04 -8.42 7.49
C LYS A 170 -1.62 -9.60 8.26
N THR A 171 -1.57 -10.82 7.71
CA THR A 171 -2.01 -12.04 8.40
C THR A 171 -1.24 -12.28 9.70
N ASP A 172 0.05 -11.97 9.75
CA ASP A 172 0.87 -12.09 10.96
C ASP A 172 0.64 -10.93 11.94
N ILE A 173 0.39 -9.71 11.46
CA ILE A 173 0.21 -8.51 12.29
C ILE A 173 -1.19 -8.47 12.93
N GLN A 174 -2.24 -8.89 12.22
CA GLN A 174 -3.62 -8.77 12.71
C GLN A 174 -3.84 -9.48 14.06
N PRO A 175 -3.35 -10.72 14.28
CA PRO A 175 -3.39 -11.35 15.60
C PRO A 175 -2.65 -10.54 16.66
N LEU A 176 -1.49 -9.97 16.36
CA LEU A 176 -0.73 -9.14 17.31
C LEU A 176 -1.54 -7.92 17.76
N ILE A 177 -2.24 -7.26 16.83
CA ILE A 177 -3.17 -6.17 17.15
C ILE A 177 -4.29 -6.68 18.07
N ASN A 178 -4.90 -7.81 17.72
CA ASN A 178 -6.01 -8.39 18.49
C ASN A 178 -5.59 -8.83 19.90
N TYR A 179 -4.34 -9.26 20.09
CA TYR A 179 -3.75 -9.61 21.38
C TYR A 179 -3.21 -8.39 22.15
N GLY A 180 -3.34 -7.19 21.62
CA GLY A 180 -2.93 -5.95 22.29
C GLY A 180 -1.43 -5.73 22.31
N ALA A 181 -0.69 -6.25 21.32
CA ALA A 181 0.72 -5.90 21.15
C ALA A 181 0.89 -4.39 20.96
N ALA A 182 1.96 -3.84 21.54
CA ALA A 182 2.22 -2.40 21.45
C ALA A 182 2.45 -1.97 20.00
N ALA A 183 1.85 -0.86 19.58
CA ALA A 183 2.03 -0.32 18.23
C ALA A 183 3.51 -0.06 17.91
N SER A 184 4.32 0.34 18.90
CA SER A 184 5.77 0.51 18.75
C SER A 184 6.49 -0.78 18.38
N ASP A 185 6.16 -1.88 19.06
CA ASP A 185 6.72 -3.20 18.75
C ASP A 185 6.30 -3.68 17.36
N ILE A 186 5.03 -3.48 16.97
CA ILE A 186 4.54 -3.84 15.63
C ILE A 186 5.28 -3.01 14.57
N ALA A 187 5.42 -1.69 14.77
CA ALA A 187 6.13 -0.81 13.84
C ALA A 187 7.60 -1.22 13.65
N ALA A 188 8.32 -1.52 14.73
CA ALA A 188 9.69 -2.03 14.64
C ALA A 188 9.77 -3.40 13.94
N SER A 189 8.75 -4.24 14.13
CA SER A 189 8.65 -5.55 13.48
C SER A 189 8.42 -5.42 11.96
N ILE A 190 7.60 -4.46 11.54
CA ILE A 190 7.39 -4.12 10.12
C ILE A 190 8.72 -3.69 9.47
N PHE A 191 9.47 -2.79 10.10
CA PHE A 191 10.78 -2.38 9.57
C PHE A 191 11.78 -3.54 9.55
N GLN A 192 11.78 -4.40 10.58
CA GLN A 192 12.64 -5.58 10.57
C GLN A 192 12.25 -6.55 9.44
N ALA A 193 10.97 -6.68 9.10
CA ALA A 193 10.52 -7.46 7.94
C ALA A 193 11.08 -6.89 6.63
N VAL A 194 11.02 -5.56 6.43
CA VAL A 194 11.62 -4.88 5.26
C VAL A 194 13.12 -5.18 5.14
N VAL A 195 13.85 -5.07 6.26
CA VAL A 195 15.29 -5.35 6.30
C VAL A 195 15.57 -6.82 6.00
N THR A 196 14.80 -7.74 6.58
CA THR A 196 14.96 -9.18 6.39
C THR A 196 14.75 -9.57 4.93
N GLN A 197 13.73 -9.01 4.28
CA GLN A 197 13.46 -9.24 2.87
C GLN A 197 14.57 -8.70 1.98
N THR A 198 15.06 -7.50 2.26
CA THR A 198 16.13 -6.88 1.47
C THR A 198 17.44 -7.66 1.64
N VAL A 199 17.86 -7.92 2.88
CA VAL A 199 19.15 -8.58 3.14
C VAL A 199 19.13 -10.05 2.72
N SER A 200 18.06 -10.79 3.05
CA SER A 200 18.02 -12.24 2.79
C SER A 200 17.54 -12.57 1.38
N GLY A 201 16.56 -11.81 0.90
CA GLY A 201 15.92 -12.07 -0.40
C GLY A 201 16.73 -11.53 -1.57
N LEU A 202 17.40 -10.38 -1.42
CA LEU A 202 18.04 -9.69 -2.53
C LEU A 202 19.54 -9.90 -2.64
N ALA A 203 20.23 -10.05 -1.50
CA ALA A 203 21.68 -10.24 -1.50
C ALA A 203 22.11 -11.58 -2.13
N CYS A 204 21.21 -12.58 -2.20
CA CYS A 204 21.43 -13.89 -2.84
C CYS A 204 22.77 -14.57 -2.46
N GLY A 205 23.15 -14.45 -1.18
CA GLY A 205 24.39 -15.02 -0.64
C GLY A 205 25.65 -14.15 -0.82
N LYS A 206 25.58 -13.03 -1.55
CA LYS A 206 26.68 -12.05 -1.65
C LYS A 206 26.66 -11.12 -0.42
N PRO A 207 27.72 -11.07 0.39
CA PRO A 207 27.70 -10.34 1.65
C PRO A 207 27.66 -8.82 1.42
N ILE A 208 26.81 -8.12 2.17
CA ILE A 208 26.78 -6.66 2.26
C ILE A 208 27.78 -6.24 3.36
N ARG A 209 28.97 -5.77 2.96
CA ARG A 209 30.11 -5.45 3.87
C ARG A 209 30.92 -4.28 3.34
N GLY A 210 31.71 -3.67 4.21
CA GLY A 210 32.54 -2.52 3.91
C GLY A 210 31.79 -1.22 4.13
N LYS A 211 32.04 -0.20 3.31
CA LYS A 211 31.27 1.05 3.32
C LYS A 211 29.92 0.83 2.65
N VAL A 212 28.83 0.92 3.41
CA VAL A 212 27.47 0.68 2.92
C VAL A 212 26.71 1.99 2.84
N ALA A 213 26.31 2.39 1.63
CA ALA A 213 25.47 3.56 1.41
C ALA A 213 23.98 3.21 1.51
N PHE A 214 23.20 4.07 2.17
CA PHE A 214 21.75 3.96 2.24
C PHE A 214 21.08 5.04 1.38
N LEU A 215 20.33 4.63 0.36
CA LEU A 215 19.76 5.50 -0.66
C LEU A 215 18.23 5.33 -0.79
N GLY A 216 17.60 6.29 -1.45
CA GLY A 216 16.17 6.26 -1.75
C GLY A 216 15.28 6.82 -0.64
N GLY A 217 14.01 7.06 -0.97
CA GLY A 217 13.06 7.79 -0.11
C GLY A 217 12.89 7.18 1.28
N PRO A 218 12.45 5.91 1.40
CA PRO A 218 12.30 5.22 2.68
C PRO A 218 13.53 5.30 3.59
N LEU A 219 14.73 5.05 3.06
CA LEU A 219 15.96 5.11 3.88
C LEU A 219 16.36 6.54 4.25
N HIS A 220 16.00 7.53 3.45
CA HIS A 220 16.23 8.93 3.76
C HIS A 220 15.28 9.44 4.85
N PHE A 221 13.97 9.22 4.69
CA PHE A 221 12.94 9.79 5.58
C PHE A 221 12.62 8.95 6.83
N LEU A 222 13.00 7.67 6.88
CA LEU A 222 12.67 6.74 7.98
C LEU A 222 13.94 6.30 8.72
N PRO A 223 14.48 7.11 9.66
CA PRO A 223 15.71 6.79 10.38
C PRO A 223 15.62 5.49 11.21
N GLU A 224 14.46 5.10 11.72
CA GLU A 224 14.30 3.84 12.46
C GLU A 224 14.44 2.61 11.54
N LEU A 225 13.98 2.71 10.28
CA LEU A 225 14.24 1.69 9.26
C LEU A 225 15.74 1.56 8.99
N LYS A 226 16.44 2.68 8.81
CA LYS A 226 17.90 2.70 8.61
C LYS A 226 18.65 2.10 9.80
N LYS A 227 18.26 2.44 11.03
CA LYS A 227 18.80 1.81 12.26
C LYS A 227 18.58 0.31 12.28
N ALA A 228 17.44 -0.19 11.80
CA ALA A 228 17.19 -1.63 11.69
C ALA A 228 18.15 -2.31 10.67
N PHE A 229 18.46 -1.65 9.55
CA PHE A 229 19.50 -2.11 8.62
C PHE A 229 20.88 -2.13 9.27
N VAL A 230 21.31 -1.04 9.89
CA VAL A 230 22.60 -0.91 10.58
C VAL A 230 22.77 -2.01 11.63
N ARG A 231 21.73 -2.26 12.45
CA ARG A 231 21.71 -3.35 13.45
C ARG A 231 21.83 -4.73 12.82
N THR A 232 21.06 -5.00 11.76
CA THR A 232 21.02 -6.31 11.10
C THR A 232 22.34 -6.63 10.39
N LEU A 233 22.93 -5.63 9.73
CA LEU A 233 24.20 -5.74 9.02
C LEU A 233 25.42 -5.59 9.95
N LYS A 234 25.21 -5.20 11.22
CA LYS A 234 26.25 -4.96 12.22
C LYS A 234 27.26 -3.90 11.76
N LEU A 235 26.78 -2.84 11.12
CA LEU A 235 27.63 -1.76 10.63
C LEU A 235 28.04 -0.84 11.78
N THR A 236 29.27 -0.34 11.73
CA THR A 236 29.72 0.74 12.60
C THR A 236 29.36 2.11 11.98
N PRO A 237 29.46 3.22 12.73
CA PRO A 237 29.29 4.55 12.17
C PRO A 237 30.23 4.83 10.99
N GLU A 238 31.46 4.31 11.04
CA GLU A 238 32.43 4.48 9.97
C GLU A 238 32.03 3.69 8.72
N ASP A 239 31.45 2.50 8.88
CA ASP A 239 31.00 1.65 7.77
C ASP A 239 29.66 2.10 7.17
N THR A 240 28.97 3.05 7.81
CA THR A 240 27.67 3.57 7.37
C THR A 240 27.86 4.86 6.58
N VAL A 241 27.53 4.82 5.29
CA VAL A 241 27.50 6.00 4.42
C VAL A 241 26.04 6.48 4.35
N ASP A 242 25.77 7.65 4.90
CA ASP A 242 24.44 8.26 4.95
C ASP A 242 24.44 9.65 4.29
N PRO A 243 24.28 9.72 2.95
CA PRO A 243 24.31 10.99 2.23
C PRO A 243 23.11 11.88 2.57
N GLU A 244 23.34 13.19 2.72
CA GLU A 244 22.30 14.18 3.02
C GLU A 244 21.18 14.18 1.96
N ASN A 245 21.52 14.01 0.68
CA ASN A 245 20.56 13.99 -0.42
C ASN A 245 20.29 12.58 -0.96
N SER A 246 20.37 11.56 -0.10
CA SER A 246 20.24 10.12 -0.44
C SER A 246 19.00 9.76 -1.28
N HIS A 247 17.91 10.53 -1.16
CA HIS A 247 16.68 10.34 -1.93
C HIS A 247 16.76 10.86 -3.38
N LEU A 248 17.77 11.66 -3.75
CA LEU A 248 17.96 12.27 -5.08
C LEU A 248 19.05 11.61 -5.93
N PHE A 249 19.70 10.54 -5.47
CA PHE A 249 20.92 10.01 -6.11
C PHE A 249 20.74 9.59 -7.57
N ALA A 250 19.61 8.97 -7.92
CA ALA A 250 19.31 8.65 -9.31
C ALA A 250 19.17 9.91 -10.19
N ALA A 251 18.47 10.95 -9.70
CA ALA A 251 18.34 12.22 -10.41
C ALA A 251 19.68 12.96 -10.52
N LEU A 252 20.47 13.00 -9.43
CA LEU A 252 21.82 13.58 -9.43
C LEU A 252 22.73 12.89 -10.43
N GLY A 253 22.70 11.55 -10.45
CA GLY A 253 23.43 10.75 -11.42
C GLY A 253 23.06 11.03 -12.87
N ALA A 254 21.76 11.16 -13.15
CA ALA A 254 21.27 11.54 -14.46
C ALA A 254 21.75 12.95 -14.86
N ALA A 255 21.72 13.92 -13.93
CA ALA A 255 22.24 15.27 -14.16
C ALA A 255 23.75 15.28 -14.44
N MET A 256 24.49 14.35 -13.85
CA MET A 256 25.94 14.23 -14.03
C MET A 256 26.36 13.57 -15.34
N ASN A 257 25.43 12.94 -16.07
CA ASN A 257 25.77 12.24 -17.30
C ASN A 257 26.21 13.24 -18.39
N ARG A 258 27.48 13.12 -18.82
CA ARG A 258 28.15 14.08 -19.71
C ARG A 258 27.94 13.79 -21.20
N ASP A 259 27.52 12.58 -21.55
CA ASP A 259 27.53 12.06 -22.93
C ASP A 259 26.15 12.02 -23.60
N GLY A 260 25.25 12.97 -23.31
CA GLY A 260 24.00 13.01 -24.10
C GLY A 260 22.83 13.84 -23.61
N GLY A 261 22.98 14.79 -22.70
CA GLY A 261 21.88 15.66 -22.26
C GLY A 261 21.25 16.43 -23.42
N ALA A 262 19.92 16.45 -23.52
CA ALA A 262 19.24 17.32 -24.46
C ALA A 262 19.29 18.76 -23.93
N GLU A 263 19.77 19.70 -24.75
CA GLU A 263 19.72 21.12 -24.42
C GLU A 263 18.28 21.64 -24.59
N ILE A 264 17.64 22.04 -23.50
CA ILE A 264 16.26 22.51 -23.47
C ILE A 264 16.09 23.62 -22.44
N SER A 265 15.28 24.65 -22.75
CA SER A 265 14.91 25.67 -21.76
C SER A 265 13.74 25.20 -20.90
N PHE A 266 13.54 25.84 -19.74
CA PHE A 266 12.35 25.59 -18.93
C PHE A 266 11.06 25.84 -19.72
N SER A 267 11.03 26.93 -20.48
CA SER A 267 9.89 27.32 -21.32
C SER A 267 9.53 26.26 -22.37
N ASP A 268 10.50 25.73 -23.11
CA ASP A 268 10.26 24.69 -24.13
C ASP A 268 9.82 23.37 -23.47
N LEU A 269 10.42 22.99 -22.35
CA LEU A 269 10.04 21.78 -21.61
C LEU A 269 8.59 21.84 -21.11
N LEU A 270 8.15 22.98 -20.57
CA LEU A 270 6.77 23.21 -20.14
C LEU A 270 5.79 23.20 -21.32
N SER A 271 6.15 23.80 -22.45
CA SER A 271 5.34 23.76 -23.67
C SER A 271 5.14 22.32 -24.17
N ARG A 272 6.21 21.52 -24.24
CA ARG A 272 6.12 20.10 -24.65
C ARG A 272 5.27 19.25 -23.72
N LEU A 273 5.33 19.51 -22.41
CA LEU A 273 4.48 18.84 -21.42
C LEU A 273 3.00 19.20 -21.59
N ALA A 274 2.69 20.45 -21.96
CA ALA A 274 1.32 20.92 -22.17
C ALA A 274 0.70 20.43 -23.49
N GLU A 275 1.48 20.33 -24.56
CA GLU A 275 1.01 19.95 -25.90
C GLU A 275 0.63 18.46 -26.02
N GLN A 276 1.19 17.59 -25.17
CA GLN A 276 0.96 16.15 -25.25
C GLN A 276 -0.15 15.68 -24.30
N THR A 277 -1.37 15.63 -24.83
CA THR A 277 -2.56 15.07 -24.18
C THR A 277 -2.73 13.60 -24.59
N GLY A 278 -1.95 12.70 -23.98
CA GLY A 278 -2.10 11.27 -24.28
C GLY A 278 -1.02 10.40 -23.67
N CYS A 279 -1.44 9.37 -22.94
CA CYS A 279 -0.61 8.23 -22.58
C CYS A 279 -0.71 7.23 -23.74
N ASP A 280 0.35 7.13 -24.56
CA ASP A 280 0.54 5.99 -25.47
C ASP A 280 0.92 4.76 -24.65
N PHE A 281 -0.03 4.25 -23.87
CA PHE A 281 0.05 2.89 -23.36
C PHE A 281 -0.56 1.97 -24.40
N GLU A 282 0.27 1.13 -25.01
CA GLU A 282 -0.14 -0.02 -25.84
C GLU A 282 -0.82 -1.12 -25.00
N SER A 283 -1.70 -0.77 -24.05
CA SER A 283 -2.50 -1.77 -23.34
C SER A 283 -3.85 -1.92 -24.05
N LYS A 284 -4.27 -3.17 -24.27
CA LYS A 284 -5.63 -3.47 -24.71
C LYS A 284 -6.58 -2.91 -23.66
N ARG A 285 -7.35 -1.88 -24.01
CA ARG A 285 -8.44 -1.39 -23.17
C ARG A 285 -9.50 -2.47 -23.09
N LEU A 286 -10.00 -2.71 -21.88
CA LEU A 286 -11.18 -3.55 -21.68
C LEU A 286 -12.43 -2.73 -22.04
N GLU A 287 -13.49 -3.43 -22.42
CA GLU A 287 -14.81 -2.81 -22.57
C GLU A 287 -15.30 -2.29 -21.20
N PRO A 288 -16.05 -1.18 -21.15
CA PRO A 288 -16.70 -0.71 -19.93
C PRO A 288 -17.57 -1.80 -19.28
N LEU A 289 -17.74 -1.73 -17.95
CA LEU A 289 -18.62 -2.66 -17.21
C LEU A 289 -20.09 -2.56 -17.67
N PHE A 290 -20.51 -1.37 -18.08
CA PHE A 290 -21.84 -1.08 -18.60
C PHE A 290 -21.71 -0.23 -19.85
N SER A 291 -22.49 -0.55 -20.88
CA SER A 291 -22.55 0.20 -22.14
C SER A 291 -23.26 1.57 -22.02
N GLY A 292 -23.98 1.78 -20.91
CA GLY A 292 -24.64 3.04 -20.58
C GLY A 292 -25.55 2.94 -19.34
N GLU A 293 -26.19 4.06 -19.01
CA GLU A 293 -27.03 4.23 -17.81
C GLU A 293 -28.21 3.25 -17.73
N ASP A 294 -28.80 2.88 -18.87
CA ASP A 294 -29.93 1.95 -18.90
C ASP A 294 -29.51 0.55 -18.44
N GLU A 295 -28.33 0.08 -18.85
CA GLU A 295 -27.79 -1.22 -18.43
C GLU A 295 -27.43 -1.21 -16.95
N TYR A 296 -26.84 -0.10 -16.47
CA TYR A 296 -26.54 0.07 -15.06
C TYR A 296 -27.81 0.10 -14.19
N THR A 297 -28.85 0.80 -14.63
CA THR A 297 -30.15 0.84 -13.93
C THR A 297 -30.80 -0.54 -13.88
N ALA A 298 -30.80 -1.28 -15.00
CA ALA A 298 -31.31 -2.65 -15.05
C ALA A 298 -30.54 -3.58 -14.10
N PHE A 299 -29.22 -3.41 -13.99
CA PHE A 299 -28.39 -4.13 -13.02
C PHE A 299 -28.82 -3.81 -11.58
N LEU A 300 -29.02 -2.54 -11.22
CA LEU A 300 -29.45 -2.13 -9.87
C LEU A 300 -30.82 -2.71 -9.51
N ASP A 301 -31.80 -2.64 -10.43
CA ASP A 301 -33.16 -3.17 -10.23
C ASP A 301 -33.17 -4.68 -10.03
N ARG A 302 -32.32 -5.41 -10.76
CA ARG A 302 -32.16 -6.86 -10.59
C ARG A 302 -31.63 -7.17 -9.19
N HIS A 303 -30.59 -6.48 -8.74
CA HIS A 303 -29.96 -6.73 -7.45
C HIS A 303 -30.84 -6.32 -6.27
N ALA A 304 -31.62 -5.24 -6.40
CA ALA A 304 -32.51 -4.76 -5.35
C ALA A 304 -33.56 -5.79 -4.92
N ARG A 305 -33.85 -6.80 -5.76
CA ARG A 305 -34.78 -7.91 -5.49
C ARG A 305 -34.18 -8.99 -4.60
N ALA A 306 -32.86 -9.14 -4.56
CA ALA A 306 -32.16 -10.12 -3.74
C ALA A 306 -32.04 -9.62 -2.29
N ARG A 307 -33.16 -9.62 -1.55
CA ARG A 307 -33.23 -9.17 -0.15
C ARG A 307 -33.74 -10.26 0.77
N VAL A 308 -33.09 -10.38 1.93
CA VAL A 308 -33.59 -11.21 3.03
C VAL A 308 -34.85 -10.62 3.65
N LYS A 309 -35.71 -11.48 4.22
CA LYS A 309 -36.89 -11.04 4.97
C LYS A 309 -36.46 -10.19 6.16
N ARG A 310 -37.05 -9.00 6.30
CA ARG A 310 -36.82 -8.08 7.42
C ARG A 310 -38.06 -7.99 8.32
N GLY A 311 -37.82 -7.81 9.62
CA GLY A 311 -38.85 -7.49 10.60
C GLY A 311 -38.61 -6.12 11.23
N ASP A 312 -39.63 -5.55 11.84
CA ASP A 312 -39.52 -4.29 12.59
C ASP A 312 -39.12 -4.58 14.04
N LEU A 313 -37.92 -4.16 14.43
CA LEU A 313 -37.43 -4.33 15.79
C LEU A 313 -38.31 -3.63 16.82
N SER A 314 -38.85 -2.44 16.52
CA SER A 314 -39.53 -1.59 17.51
C SER A 314 -40.82 -2.22 18.05
N THR A 315 -41.46 -3.06 17.24
CA THR A 315 -42.69 -3.78 17.56
C THR A 315 -42.47 -5.27 17.85
N TYR A 316 -41.21 -5.73 17.83
CA TYR A 316 -40.88 -7.14 18.01
C TYR A 316 -41.12 -7.61 19.45
N SER A 317 -41.67 -8.81 19.60
CA SER A 317 -41.83 -9.50 20.88
C SER A 317 -41.54 -10.98 20.72
N GLY A 318 -40.66 -11.53 21.56
CA GLY A 318 -40.24 -12.93 21.48
C GLY A 318 -38.72 -13.12 21.56
N ARG A 319 -38.28 -14.32 21.22
CA ARG A 319 -36.85 -14.69 21.22
C ARG A 319 -36.16 -14.16 19.97
N CYS A 320 -35.02 -13.52 20.15
CA CYS A 320 -34.12 -13.11 19.08
C CYS A 320 -32.70 -13.64 19.32
N TYR A 321 -31.87 -13.64 18.28
CA TYR A 321 -30.51 -14.17 18.30
C TYR A 321 -29.54 -13.14 17.76
N LEU A 322 -28.41 -13.00 18.44
CA LEU A 322 -27.38 -12.01 18.14
C LEU A 322 -26.21 -12.66 17.42
N GLY A 323 -25.81 -12.11 16.29
CA GLY A 323 -24.59 -12.48 15.57
C GLY A 323 -23.64 -11.30 15.48
N ILE A 324 -22.37 -11.50 15.81
CA ILE A 324 -21.33 -10.47 15.68
C ILE A 324 -20.18 -11.01 14.81
N ASP A 325 -19.93 -10.36 13.68
CA ASP A 325 -18.78 -10.64 12.83
C ASP A 325 -17.72 -9.56 13.05
N ALA A 326 -16.59 -9.95 13.63
CA ALA A 326 -15.41 -9.11 13.75
C ALA A 326 -14.41 -9.44 12.64
N GLY A 327 -14.65 -8.87 11.46
CA GLY A 327 -13.73 -8.92 10.34
C GLY A 327 -12.49 -8.05 10.56
N SER A 328 -11.52 -8.20 9.67
CA SER A 328 -10.25 -7.46 9.67
C SER A 328 -10.43 -5.95 9.54
N THR A 329 -11.37 -5.49 8.70
CA THR A 329 -11.62 -4.07 8.42
C THR A 329 -12.92 -3.56 9.05
N THR A 330 -13.91 -4.43 9.26
CA THR A 330 -15.26 -4.03 9.66
C THR A 330 -15.78 -4.88 10.80
N THR A 331 -16.57 -4.27 11.67
CA THR A 331 -17.41 -4.99 12.64
C THR A 331 -18.86 -4.94 12.16
N LYS A 332 -19.49 -6.12 12.08
CA LYS A 332 -20.90 -6.27 11.74
C LYS A 332 -21.63 -6.89 12.92
N LEU A 333 -22.85 -6.42 13.17
CA LEU A 333 -23.73 -7.01 14.16
C LEU A 333 -25.11 -7.15 13.54
N VAL A 334 -25.73 -8.31 13.73
CA VAL A 334 -27.10 -8.60 13.29
C VAL A 334 -27.92 -9.14 14.45
N LEU A 335 -29.16 -8.70 14.53
CA LEU A 335 -30.17 -9.34 15.37
C LEU A 335 -31.21 -9.98 14.47
N ILE A 336 -31.44 -11.27 14.63
CA ILE A 336 -32.46 -12.02 13.89
C ILE A 336 -33.58 -12.48 14.83
N GLY A 337 -34.80 -12.52 14.31
CA GLY A 337 -35.95 -13.07 15.02
C GLY A 337 -36.00 -14.61 14.94
N SER A 338 -36.96 -15.20 15.65
CA SER A 338 -37.13 -16.65 15.71
C SER A 338 -37.47 -17.33 14.38
N ALA A 339 -37.97 -16.59 13.38
CA ALA A 339 -38.21 -17.12 12.04
C ALA A 339 -37.09 -16.75 11.04
N GLY A 340 -35.95 -16.24 11.53
CA GLY A 340 -34.79 -15.86 10.72
C GLY A 340 -34.94 -14.51 10.01
N GLU A 341 -35.97 -13.73 10.31
CA GLU A 341 -36.10 -12.36 9.82
C GLU A 341 -35.05 -11.45 10.45
N LEU A 342 -34.46 -10.59 9.62
CA LEU A 342 -33.46 -9.62 10.06
C LEU A 342 -34.16 -8.43 10.74
N LEU A 343 -33.93 -8.26 12.04
CA LEU A 343 -34.54 -7.22 12.87
C LEU A 343 -33.66 -5.98 13.01
N TYR A 344 -32.35 -6.18 13.11
CA TYR A 344 -31.38 -5.10 13.30
C TYR A 344 -30.08 -5.40 12.56
N THR A 345 -29.45 -4.35 12.05
CA THR A 345 -28.12 -4.41 11.44
C THR A 345 -27.27 -3.24 11.90
N PHE A 346 -26.01 -3.52 12.18
CA PHE A 346 -24.97 -2.55 12.35
C PHE A 346 -23.78 -2.95 11.48
N TYR A 347 -23.19 -1.98 10.79
CA TYR A 347 -22.01 -2.16 9.95
C TYR A 347 -21.15 -0.91 10.07
N ARG A 348 -19.92 -1.05 10.59
CA ARG A 348 -18.94 0.04 10.63
C ARG A 348 -17.53 -0.48 10.41
N ASN A 349 -16.67 0.38 9.85
CA ASN A 349 -15.23 0.16 9.85
C ASN A 349 -14.74 0.12 11.30
N ASN A 350 -13.91 -0.88 11.64
CA ASN A 350 -13.46 -1.12 13.00
C ASN A 350 -12.27 -0.22 13.42
N GLN A 351 -11.65 0.49 12.46
CA GLN A 351 -10.50 1.39 12.65
C GLN A 351 -9.35 0.75 13.43
N GLY A 352 -9.09 -0.54 13.20
CA GLY A 352 -8.06 -1.31 13.89
C GLY A 352 -8.42 -1.72 15.32
N ASN A 353 -9.64 -1.40 15.81
CA ASN A 353 -10.11 -1.80 17.13
C ASN A 353 -11.52 -2.42 17.05
N PRO A 354 -11.62 -3.73 16.73
CA PRO A 354 -12.89 -4.44 16.63
C PRO A 354 -13.67 -4.48 17.94
N VAL A 355 -12.99 -4.54 19.10
CA VAL A 355 -13.66 -4.58 20.41
C VAL A 355 -14.37 -3.27 20.70
N LYS A 356 -13.69 -2.12 20.54
CA LYS A 356 -14.28 -0.80 20.77
C LYS A 356 -15.48 -0.56 19.85
N THR A 357 -15.39 -1.00 18.61
CA THR A 357 -16.48 -0.89 17.64
C THR A 357 -17.66 -1.80 18.02
N ALA A 358 -17.39 -3.02 18.47
CA ALA A 358 -18.40 -3.93 18.99
C ALA A 358 -19.10 -3.38 20.25
N ILE A 359 -18.37 -2.75 21.19
CA ILE A 359 -18.96 -2.11 22.38
C ILE A 359 -20.01 -1.07 21.96
N LYS A 360 -19.63 -0.16 21.05
CA LYS A 360 -20.57 0.85 20.52
C LYS A 360 -21.80 0.21 19.87
N SER A 361 -21.61 -0.86 19.11
CA SER A 361 -22.73 -1.57 18.46
C SER A 361 -23.69 -2.20 19.47
N MET A 362 -23.17 -2.72 20.59
CA MET A 362 -23.98 -3.28 21.66
C MET A 362 -24.76 -2.20 22.41
N GLU A 363 -24.13 -1.04 22.69
CA GLU A 363 -24.80 0.13 23.29
C GLU A 363 -25.93 0.69 22.39
N GLU A 364 -25.72 0.71 21.07
CA GLU A 364 -26.75 1.12 20.11
C GLU A 364 -27.91 0.10 20.06
N LEU A 365 -27.59 -1.20 20.08
CA LEU A 365 -28.59 -2.27 20.11
C LEU A 365 -29.42 -2.23 21.40
N GLU A 366 -28.78 -2.06 22.57
CA GLU A 366 -29.45 -2.01 23.86
C GLU A 366 -30.53 -0.91 23.91
N LYS A 367 -30.23 0.26 23.34
CA LYS A 367 -31.18 1.37 23.24
C LYS A 367 -32.34 1.10 22.29
N ALA A 368 -32.12 0.27 21.27
CA ALA A 368 -33.11 -0.06 20.24
C ALA A 368 -33.96 -1.28 20.60
N LEU A 369 -33.53 -2.11 21.55
CA LEU A 369 -34.20 -3.37 21.89
C LEU A 369 -35.47 -3.10 22.71
N PRO A 370 -36.67 -3.49 22.23
CA PRO A 370 -37.90 -3.30 23.00
C PRO A 370 -37.96 -4.30 24.16
N ALA A 371 -38.69 -3.95 25.22
CA ALA A 371 -38.85 -4.80 26.40
C ALA A 371 -39.43 -6.20 26.12
N GLY A 372 -40.18 -6.36 25.03
CA GLY A 372 -40.73 -7.65 24.58
C GLY A 372 -39.73 -8.56 23.87
N ALA A 373 -38.60 -8.04 23.40
CA ALA A 373 -37.57 -8.80 22.72
C ALA A 373 -36.54 -9.35 23.72
N LYS A 374 -36.24 -10.65 23.62
CA LYS A 374 -35.25 -11.31 24.48
C LYS A 374 -34.19 -12.00 23.66
N ILE A 375 -32.94 -11.55 23.78
CA ILE A 375 -31.78 -12.22 23.19
C ILE A 375 -31.62 -13.58 23.89
N ALA A 376 -31.86 -14.66 23.14
CA ALA A 376 -31.88 -16.03 23.63
C ALA A 376 -30.57 -16.79 23.34
N GLY A 377 -29.74 -16.25 22.45
CA GLY A 377 -28.40 -16.75 22.18
C GLY A 377 -27.58 -15.73 21.39
N ALA A 378 -26.28 -15.73 21.62
CA ALA A 378 -25.33 -14.86 20.95
C ALA A 378 -24.10 -15.63 20.45
N CYS A 379 -23.62 -15.26 19.27
CA CYS A 379 -22.48 -15.91 18.63
C CYS A 379 -21.56 -14.88 17.97
N SER A 380 -20.24 -15.08 18.08
CA SER A 380 -19.26 -14.33 17.30
C SER A 380 -18.62 -15.17 16.19
N THR A 381 -18.11 -14.48 15.17
CA THR A 381 -17.28 -15.04 14.11
C THR A 381 -16.25 -14.02 13.60
N GLY A 382 -15.43 -14.42 12.62
CA GLY A 382 -14.37 -13.60 12.01
C GLY A 382 -13.07 -13.58 12.83
N TYR A 383 -12.11 -12.75 12.41
CA TYR A 383 -10.79 -12.61 13.05
C TYR A 383 -10.86 -12.26 14.55
N GLY A 384 -11.88 -11.54 14.97
CA GLY A 384 -12.10 -11.17 16.37
C GLY A 384 -12.96 -12.17 17.16
N GLU A 385 -13.29 -13.35 16.63
CA GLU A 385 -14.23 -14.31 17.24
C GLU A 385 -13.95 -14.56 18.72
N GLN A 386 -12.75 -15.08 19.04
CA GLN A 386 -12.35 -15.42 20.41
C GLN A 386 -12.34 -14.20 21.33
N LEU A 387 -11.89 -13.05 20.79
CA LEU A 387 -11.80 -11.81 21.53
C LEU A 387 -13.18 -11.30 21.91
N LEU A 388 -14.12 -11.28 20.97
CA LEU A 388 -15.50 -10.86 21.22
C LEU A 388 -16.25 -11.84 22.11
N LYS A 389 -16.07 -13.15 21.89
CA LYS A 389 -16.66 -14.19 22.73
C LYS A 389 -16.27 -13.99 24.19
N SER A 390 -14.98 -13.74 24.43
CA SER A 390 -14.47 -13.51 25.79
C SER A 390 -14.92 -12.16 26.34
N ALA A 391 -14.85 -11.08 25.55
CA ALA A 391 -15.18 -9.73 25.99
C ALA A 391 -16.66 -9.55 26.37
N PHE A 392 -17.57 -10.20 25.64
CA PHE A 392 -19.01 -10.09 25.86
C PHE A 392 -19.64 -11.34 26.48
N SER A 393 -18.84 -12.34 26.85
CA SER A 393 -19.31 -13.63 27.38
C SER A 393 -20.38 -14.27 26.48
N LEU A 394 -20.14 -14.29 25.16
CA LEU A 394 -21.06 -14.85 24.18
C LEU A 394 -21.17 -16.37 24.33
N ASP A 395 -22.34 -16.92 24.03
CA ASP A 395 -22.61 -18.36 24.20
C ASP A 395 -21.71 -19.22 23.29
N LEU A 396 -21.51 -18.76 22.05
CA LEU A 396 -20.80 -19.50 21.01
C LEU A 396 -19.78 -18.64 20.27
N GLY A 397 -18.74 -19.29 19.77
CA GLY A 397 -17.85 -18.76 18.75
C GLY A 397 -17.88 -19.77 17.60
N GLU A 398 -18.05 -19.29 16.38
CA GLU A 398 -18.21 -20.12 15.19
C GLU A 398 -17.20 -19.70 14.13
N VAL A 399 -16.64 -20.69 13.44
CA VAL A 399 -15.73 -20.43 12.33
C VAL A 399 -16.50 -19.76 11.19
N GLU A 400 -15.95 -18.68 10.65
CA GLU A 400 -16.61 -17.82 9.65
C GLU A 400 -17.13 -18.60 8.44
N THR A 401 -16.36 -19.56 7.93
CA THR A 401 -16.76 -20.38 6.78
C THR A 401 -17.98 -21.26 7.07
N VAL A 402 -18.11 -21.74 8.30
CA VAL A 402 -19.29 -22.50 8.75
C VAL A 402 -20.50 -21.57 8.90
N ALA A 403 -20.29 -20.38 9.44
CA ALA A 403 -21.34 -19.36 9.54
C ALA A 403 -21.86 -18.96 8.16
N HIS A 404 -20.98 -18.74 7.17
CA HIS A 404 -21.32 -18.46 5.78
C HIS A 404 -22.14 -19.59 5.16
N ALA A 405 -21.66 -20.84 5.24
CA ALA A 405 -22.35 -22.00 4.68
C ALA A 405 -23.75 -22.17 5.28
N LYS A 406 -23.86 -22.03 6.61
CA LYS A 406 -25.14 -22.15 7.32
C LYS A 406 -26.13 -21.05 6.94
N ALA A 407 -25.66 -19.81 6.81
CA ALA A 407 -26.51 -18.70 6.39
C ALA A 407 -26.98 -18.86 4.92
N ALA A 408 -26.08 -19.26 4.02
CA ALA A 408 -26.41 -19.46 2.61
C ALA A 408 -27.47 -20.57 2.44
N LEU A 409 -27.27 -21.74 3.06
CA LEU A 409 -28.22 -22.86 3.02
C LEU A 409 -29.56 -22.54 3.70
N PHE A 410 -29.58 -21.61 4.65
CA PHE A 410 -30.82 -21.16 5.28
C PHE A 410 -31.69 -20.34 4.31
N PHE A 411 -31.08 -19.45 3.53
CA PHE A 411 -31.81 -18.61 2.57
C PHE A 411 -32.07 -19.30 1.24
N ASP A 412 -31.15 -20.16 0.80
CA ASP A 412 -31.26 -20.94 -0.42
C ASP A 412 -30.67 -22.36 -0.20
N PRO A 413 -31.53 -23.36 0.04
CA PRO A 413 -31.10 -24.74 0.24
C PRO A 413 -30.39 -25.38 -0.96
N GLU A 414 -30.50 -24.79 -2.16
CA GLU A 414 -29.82 -25.27 -3.37
C GLU A 414 -28.39 -24.72 -3.53
N THR A 415 -27.93 -23.87 -2.61
CA THR A 415 -26.58 -23.31 -2.66
C THR A 415 -25.51 -24.43 -2.64
N ASP A 416 -24.68 -24.45 -3.67
CA ASP A 416 -23.54 -25.36 -3.82
C ASP A 416 -22.18 -24.65 -3.70
N CYS A 417 -22.16 -23.32 -3.71
CA CYS A 417 -20.95 -22.52 -3.62
C CYS A 417 -21.22 -21.16 -2.97
N VAL A 418 -20.34 -20.75 -2.06
CA VAL A 418 -20.31 -19.40 -1.47
C VAL A 418 -19.02 -18.71 -1.87
N LEU A 419 -19.15 -17.56 -2.52
CA LEU A 419 -18.03 -16.66 -2.81
C LEU A 419 -18.11 -15.47 -1.86
N ASP A 420 -17.11 -15.35 -1.00
CA ASP A 420 -16.95 -14.24 -0.05
C ASP A 420 -15.76 -13.39 -0.47
N ILE A 421 -15.98 -12.10 -0.67
CA ILE A 421 -14.91 -11.12 -0.92
C ILE A 421 -14.82 -10.24 0.32
N GLY A 422 -13.90 -10.59 1.20
CA GLY A 422 -13.63 -9.89 2.43
C GLY A 422 -12.69 -8.68 2.24
N GLY A 423 -12.37 -8.03 3.36
CA GLY A 423 -11.42 -6.93 3.37
C GLY A 423 -9.99 -7.39 3.04
N GLN A 424 -9.53 -8.50 3.61
CA GLN A 424 -8.16 -8.99 3.43
C GLN A 424 -8.07 -10.27 2.60
N ASP A 425 -9.08 -11.14 2.68
CA ASP A 425 -9.11 -12.42 1.99
C ASP A 425 -10.35 -12.56 1.09
N MET A 426 -10.27 -13.51 0.17
CA MET A 426 -11.40 -14.00 -0.59
C MET A 426 -11.55 -15.49 -0.33
N LYS A 427 -12.78 -15.96 -0.19
CA LYS A 427 -13.10 -17.35 0.14
C LYS A 427 -14.05 -17.92 -0.90
N CYS A 428 -13.71 -19.09 -1.42
CA CYS A 428 -14.60 -19.92 -2.21
C CYS A 428 -14.89 -21.19 -1.40
N ILE A 429 -16.12 -21.31 -0.90
CA ILE A 429 -16.58 -22.40 -0.06
C ILE A 429 -17.51 -23.26 -0.91
N ARG A 430 -17.08 -24.47 -1.29
CA ARG A 430 -17.94 -25.42 -1.99
C ARG A 430 -18.72 -26.25 -0.98
N LEU A 431 -20.00 -26.41 -1.25
CA LEU A 431 -20.92 -27.18 -0.44
C LEU A 431 -21.30 -28.47 -1.18
N LYS A 432 -21.33 -29.57 -0.45
CA LYS A 432 -21.80 -30.86 -0.93
C LYS A 432 -22.74 -31.47 0.10
N ASN A 433 -23.95 -31.81 -0.34
CA ASN A 433 -25.00 -32.37 0.52
C ASN A 433 -25.27 -31.50 1.78
N GLY A 434 -25.27 -30.17 1.62
CA GLY A 434 -25.51 -29.23 2.74
C GLY A 434 -24.35 -29.10 3.73
N THR A 435 -23.15 -29.58 3.39
CA THR A 435 -21.94 -29.48 4.25
C THR A 435 -20.77 -28.91 3.48
N VAL A 436 -19.82 -28.29 4.17
CA VAL A 436 -18.61 -27.74 3.56
C VAL A 436 -17.72 -28.88 3.06
N ASP A 437 -17.48 -28.93 1.75
CA ASP A 437 -16.65 -29.94 1.08
C ASP A 437 -15.21 -29.46 0.93
N SER A 438 -15.03 -28.23 0.42
CA SER A 438 -13.72 -27.62 0.25
C SER A 438 -13.78 -26.11 0.39
N ILE A 439 -12.68 -25.54 0.91
CA ILE A 439 -12.48 -24.10 1.05
C ILE A 439 -11.21 -23.74 0.30
N MET A 440 -11.30 -22.75 -0.58
CA MET A 440 -10.17 -22.14 -1.26
C MET A 440 -10.05 -20.70 -0.82
N LEU A 441 -8.85 -20.30 -0.41
CA LEU A 441 -8.49 -18.93 -0.05
C LEU A 441 -7.52 -18.39 -1.10
N ASN A 442 -7.40 -17.08 -1.22
CA ASN A 442 -6.35 -16.48 -2.05
C ASN A 442 -4.97 -16.76 -1.40
N GLU A 443 -4.14 -17.57 -2.07
CA GLU A 443 -2.82 -17.99 -1.54
C GLU A 443 -1.74 -16.91 -1.65
N ALA A 444 -1.95 -15.87 -2.47
CA ALA A 444 -1.03 -14.75 -2.60
C ALA A 444 -1.74 -13.55 -3.24
N CYS A 445 -1.28 -12.35 -2.87
CA CYS A 445 -1.73 -11.06 -3.41
C CYS A 445 -3.07 -10.56 -2.86
N SER A 446 -3.10 -9.27 -2.53
CA SER A 446 -4.31 -8.53 -2.16
C SER A 446 -5.21 -8.30 -3.38
N SER A 447 -4.76 -8.70 -4.58
CA SER A 447 -5.52 -8.60 -5.80
C SER A 447 -6.83 -9.36 -5.65
N GLY A 448 -7.94 -8.62 -5.70
CA GLY A 448 -9.30 -9.13 -5.60
C GLY A 448 -9.99 -8.91 -4.24
N CYS A 449 -9.29 -8.51 -3.16
CA CYS A 449 -9.94 -8.22 -1.88
C CYS A 449 -10.27 -6.74 -1.69
N GLY A 450 -11.17 -6.44 -0.75
CA GLY A 450 -11.69 -5.08 -0.54
C GLY A 450 -10.61 -4.07 -0.13
N SER A 451 -9.61 -4.48 0.65
CA SER A 451 -8.52 -3.58 1.06
C SER A 451 -7.60 -3.18 -0.09
N PHE A 452 -7.54 -3.95 -1.17
CA PHE A 452 -6.85 -3.50 -2.38
C PHE A 452 -7.60 -2.35 -3.05
N ILE A 453 -8.92 -2.48 -3.19
CA ILE A 453 -9.77 -1.42 -3.74
C ILE A 453 -9.68 -0.16 -2.87
N GLU A 454 -9.74 -0.31 -1.55
CA GLU A 454 -9.59 0.79 -0.58
C GLU A 454 -8.22 1.47 -0.69
N ASN A 455 -7.13 0.71 -0.66
CA ASN A 455 -5.77 1.25 -0.78
C ASN A 455 -5.54 1.98 -2.11
N VAL A 456 -6.05 1.43 -3.23
CA VAL A 456 -5.93 2.08 -4.55
C VAL A 456 -6.73 3.37 -4.58
N ALA A 457 -7.97 3.35 -4.08
CA ALA A 457 -8.80 4.55 -3.98
C ALA A 457 -8.11 5.64 -3.15
N GLU A 458 -7.60 5.31 -1.97
CA GLU A 458 -6.89 6.24 -1.10
C GLU A 458 -5.63 6.81 -1.75
N SER A 459 -4.89 5.99 -2.50
CA SER A 459 -3.70 6.44 -3.23
C SER A 459 -4.02 7.50 -4.30
N LEU A 460 -5.26 7.51 -4.78
CA LEU A 460 -5.82 8.48 -5.73
C LEU A 460 -6.57 9.63 -5.02
N GLY A 461 -6.65 9.62 -3.69
CA GLY A 461 -7.39 10.61 -2.91
C GLY A 461 -8.91 10.44 -2.92
N LEU A 462 -9.39 9.23 -3.22
CA LEU A 462 -10.81 8.86 -3.30
C LEU A 462 -11.19 7.91 -2.16
N SER A 463 -12.46 7.92 -1.76
CA SER A 463 -13.03 6.81 -0.99
C SER A 463 -13.30 5.61 -1.89
N ALA A 464 -13.41 4.40 -1.32
CA ALA A 464 -13.78 3.20 -2.09
C ALA A 464 -15.13 3.36 -2.83
N GLU A 465 -16.07 4.10 -2.24
CA GLU A 465 -17.36 4.41 -2.87
C GLU A 465 -17.20 5.38 -4.06
N GLN A 466 -16.38 6.42 -3.91
CA GLN A 466 -16.08 7.35 -5.01
C GLN A 466 -15.35 6.61 -6.14
N PHE A 467 -14.34 5.82 -5.80
CA PHE A 467 -13.58 5.02 -6.76
C PHE A 467 -14.47 4.05 -7.54
N ALA A 468 -15.44 3.40 -6.89
CA ALA A 468 -16.41 2.56 -7.56
C ALA A 468 -17.34 3.35 -8.52
N ARG A 469 -17.71 4.58 -8.17
CA ARG A 469 -18.51 5.45 -9.07
C ARG A 469 -17.69 5.89 -10.29
N GLU A 470 -16.44 6.31 -10.09
CA GLU A 470 -15.52 6.68 -11.17
C GLU A 470 -15.22 5.50 -12.10
N ALA A 471 -15.24 4.26 -11.60
CA ALA A 471 -15.04 3.06 -12.41
C ALA A 471 -16.25 2.71 -13.29
N ILE A 472 -17.42 3.27 -13.00
CA ILE A 472 -18.69 3.04 -13.71
C ILE A 472 -18.99 4.19 -14.71
N SER A 473 -18.53 5.41 -14.40
CA SER A 473 -18.62 6.58 -15.28
C SER A 473 -17.66 6.51 -16.45
#